data_AF-A0A840NDU9-F1
#
_entry.id   AF-A0A840NDU9-F1
#
_cell.length_a   1.000
_cell.length_b   1.000
_cell.length_c   1.000
_cell.angle_alpha   90.00
_cell.angle_beta   90.00
_cell.angle_gamma   90.00
#
_symmetry.space_group_name_H-M   'P 1'
#
loop_
_entity.id
_entity.type
_entity.pdbx_description
1 polymer ?
#
loop_
_entity_poly.entity_id
_entity_poly.type
_entity_poly.pdbx_seq_one_letter_code
_entity_poly.pdbx_strand_id
1 'polypeptide(L)'
;MFNVMPARLTTHSQWLAGLAGDIAAAGQQGAGVSFGVDSFGLVGQLFADQARQTSQQAAAEIQKFSELTSDLGDRVSATATDYQDIDDKNSDDLGQVQI
;
A
#
# COMPACT_ATOMS: atom_id res chain seq x y z
N MET A 1 -23.27 -16.88 -7.66
CA MET A 1 -22.04 -17.54 -7.18
C MET A 1 -20.88 -16.63 -7.57
N PHE A 2 -20.22 -16.01 -6.60
CA PHE A 2 -19.05 -15.18 -6.89
C PHE A 2 -17.90 -16.11 -7.26
N ASN A 3 -17.36 -15.96 -8.47
CA ASN A 3 -16.24 -16.78 -8.96
C ASN A 3 -14.93 -16.21 -8.42
N VAL A 4 -14.77 -16.26 -7.08
CA VAL A 4 -13.56 -15.77 -6.41
C VAL A 4 -12.47 -16.80 -6.60
N MET A 5 -11.32 -16.38 -7.13
CA MET A 5 -10.15 -17.23 -7.33
C MET A 5 -9.09 -16.83 -6.29
N PRO A 6 -8.87 -17.65 -5.24
CA PRO A 6 -7.88 -17.34 -4.19
C PRO A 6 -6.50 -17.00 -4.76
N ALA A 7 -6.04 -17.73 -5.77
CA ALA A 7 -4.78 -17.46 -6.46
C ALA A 7 -4.69 -16.04 -7.07
N ARG A 8 -5.81 -15.49 -7.57
CA ARG A 8 -5.85 -14.13 -8.10
C ARG A 8 -5.84 -13.07 -6.99
N LEU A 9 -6.47 -13.35 -5.85
CA LEU A 9 -6.40 -12.47 -4.69
C LEU A 9 -4.97 -12.41 -4.15
N THR A 10 -4.29 -13.55 -4.01
CA THR A 10 -2.88 -13.61 -3.60
C THR A 10 -1.95 -12.87 -4.58
N THR A 11 -2.18 -13.01 -5.89
CA THR A 11 -1.40 -12.25 -6.89
C THR A 11 -1.64 -10.75 -6.75
N HIS A 12 -2.87 -10.34 -6.46
CA HIS A 12 -3.21 -8.93 -6.31
C HIS A 12 -2.64 -8.32 -5.02
N SER A 13 -2.62 -9.06 -3.90
CA SER A 13 -1.99 -8.60 -2.66
C SER A 13 -0.48 -8.39 -2.82
N GLN A 14 0.21 -9.29 -3.53
CA GLN A 14 1.62 -9.13 -3.85
C GLN A 14 1.89 -7.88 -4.70
N TRP A 15 1.03 -7.61 -5.68
CA TRP A 15 1.13 -6.39 -6.47
C TRP A 15 0.91 -5.12 -5.63
N LEU A 16 -0.05 -5.12 -4.71
CA LEU A 16 -0.30 -4.00 -3.79
C LEU A 16 0.90 -3.75 -2.87
N ALA A 17 1.54 -4.80 -2.36
CA ALA A 17 2.75 -4.68 -1.56
C ALA A 17 3.91 -4.04 -2.35
N GLY A 18 4.09 -4.44 -3.61
CA GLY A 18 5.08 -3.83 -4.51
C GLY A 18 4.79 -2.34 -4.76
N LEU A 19 3.54 -2.01 -5.07
CA LEU A 19 3.09 -0.63 -5.28
C LEU A 19 3.33 0.24 -4.03
N ALA A 20 3.02 -0.27 -2.84
CA ALA A 20 3.28 0.41 -1.58
C ALA A 20 4.78 0.72 -1.41
N GLY A 21 5.65 -0.25 -1.71
CA GLY A 21 7.11 -0.06 -1.70
C GLY A 21 7.57 1.05 -2.65
N ASP A 22 7.06 1.08 -3.88
CA ASP A 22 7.40 2.10 -4.87
C ASP A 22 6.94 3.51 -4.44
N ILE A 23 5.75 3.61 -3.86
CA ILE A 23 5.19 4.86 -3.32
C ILE A 23 6.04 5.38 -2.16
N ALA A 24 6.42 4.50 -1.22
CA ALA A 24 7.27 4.85 -0.09
C ALA A 24 8.66 5.34 -0.57
N ALA A 25 9.25 4.69 -1.57
CA ALA A 25 10.51 5.10 -2.16
C ALA A 25 10.42 6.49 -2.84
N ALA A 26 9.34 6.74 -3.57
CA ALA A 26 9.08 8.06 -4.19
C ALA A 26 8.90 9.17 -3.14
N GLY A 27 8.19 8.88 -2.04
CA GLY A 27 8.02 9.80 -0.90
C GLY A 27 9.34 10.19 -0.24
N GLN A 28 10.25 9.22 -0.06
CA GLN A 28 11.59 9.49 0.50
C GLN A 28 12.43 10.41 -0.40
N GLN A 29 12.37 10.23 -1.72
CA GLN A 29 13.08 11.10 -2.66
C GLN A 29 12.52 12.52 -2.66
N GLY A 30 11.19 12.67 -2.60
CA GLY A 30 10.53 13.98 -2.56
C GLY A 30 10.80 14.77 -1.27
N ALA A 31 10.93 14.08 -0.13
CA ALA A 31 11.29 14.70 1.15
C ALA A 31 12.74 15.20 1.21
N GLY A 32 13.62 14.67 0.35
CA GLY A 32 15.06 14.98 0.30
C GLY A 32 15.42 16.26 -0.46
N VAL A 33 14.45 16.93 -1.11
CA VAL A 33 14.72 18.16 -1.87
C VAL A 33 14.97 19.32 -0.91
N SER A 34 16.25 19.69 -0.74
CA SER A 34 16.63 20.88 0.00
C SER A 34 16.45 22.12 -0.87
N PHE A 35 15.43 22.92 -0.56
CA PHE A 35 15.33 24.28 -1.10
C PHE A 35 16.40 25.12 -0.42
N GLY A 36 17.47 25.45 -1.16
CA GLY A 36 18.59 26.22 -0.66
C GLY A 36 18.14 27.60 -0.16
N VAL A 37 17.98 27.72 1.16
CA VAL A 37 17.61 28.96 1.86
C VAL A 37 18.64 30.07 1.70
N ASP A 38 19.87 29.73 1.29
CA ASP A 38 20.95 30.69 1.02
C ASP A 38 20.87 31.32 -0.38
N SER A 39 20.10 30.73 -1.31
CA SER A 39 20.06 31.18 -2.72
C SER A 39 19.01 32.26 -3.00
N PHE A 40 18.04 32.43 -2.11
CA PHE A 40 16.96 33.38 -2.29
C PHE A 40 16.87 34.24 -1.03
N GLY A 41 17.02 35.57 -1.12
CA GLY A 41 16.99 36.50 0.02
C GLY A 41 15.69 36.44 0.86
N LEU A 42 15.43 37.40 1.75
CA LEU A 42 14.32 37.35 2.75
C LEU A 42 12.95 36.86 2.23
N VAL A 43 12.56 37.24 1.00
CA VAL A 43 11.34 36.78 0.33
C VAL A 43 11.41 35.30 -0.06
N GLY A 44 12.56 34.86 -0.53
CA GLY A 44 12.85 33.48 -0.87
C GLY A 44 12.87 32.50 0.29
N GLN A 45 13.25 32.96 1.47
CA GLN A 45 13.19 32.16 2.69
C GLN A 45 11.74 31.78 3.03
N LEU A 46 10.78 32.71 2.90
CA LEU A 46 9.36 32.41 3.10
C LEU A 46 8.83 31.37 2.10
N PHE A 47 9.24 31.47 0.82
CA PHE A 47 8.88 30.46 -0.18
C PHE A 47 9.55 29.10 0.11
N ALA A 48 10.81 29.10 0.54
CA ALA A 48 11.53 27.89 0.89
C ALA A 48 10.91 27.19 2.12
N ASP A 49 10.49 27.95 3.12
CA ASP A 49 9.82 27.43 4.32
C ASP A 49 8.44 26.86 3.98
N GLN A 50 7.63 27.59 3.19
CA GLN A 50 6.33 27.11 2.73
C GLN A 50 6.48 25.84 1.88
N ALA A 51 7.44 25.82 0.94
CA ALA A 51 7.72 24.66 0.12
C ALA A 51 8.16 23.47 0.96
N ARG A 52 9.05 23.68 1.94
CA ARG A 52 9.48 22.64 2.89
C ARG A 52 8.29 22.08 3.67
N GLN A 53 7.41 22.93 4.20
CA GLN A 53 6.24 22.49 4.97
C GLN A 53 5.27 21.69 4.10
N THR A 54 4.99 22.16 2.89
CA THR A 54 4.14 21.45 1.93
C THR A 54 4.76 20.11 1.50
N SER A 55 6.08 20.06 1.26
CA SER A 55 6.79 18.81 0.95
C SER A 55 6.76 17.82 2.10
N GLN A 56 6.88 18.27 3.36
CA GLN A 56 6.77 17.41 4.53
C GLN A 56 5.35 16.84 4.70
N GLN A 57 4.31 17.67 4.49
CA GLN A 57 2.92 17.21 4.50
C GLN A 57 2.65 16.20 3.38
N ALA A 58 3.11 16.46 2.17
CA ALA A 58 2.98 15.54 1.05
C ALA A 58 3.70 14.22 1.32
N ALA A 59 4.91 14.25 1.90
CA ALA A 59 5.63 13.04 2.28
C ALA A 59 4.88 12.20 3.32
N ALA A 60 4.26 12.85 4.32
CA ALA A 60 3.44 12.16 5.32
C ALA A 60 2.19 11.50 4.71
N GLU A 61 1.49 12.19 3.80
CA GLU A 61 0.35 11.62 3.09
C GLU A 61 0.75 10.46 2.16
N ILE A 62 1.89 10.56 1.49
CA ILE A 62 2.46 9.47 0.67
C ILE A 62 2.78 8.25 1.55
N GLN A 63 3.38 8.46 2.72
CA GLN A 63 3.67 7.40 3.67
C GLN A 63 2.38 6.72 4.15
N LYS A 64 1.38 7.49 4.54
CA LYS A 64 0.07 6.97 4.94
C LYS A 64 -0.63 6.20 3.82
N PHE A 65 -0.55 6.67 2.58
CA PHE A 65 -1.12 5.97 1.43
C PHE A 65 -0.43 4.62 1.17
N SER A 66 0.90 4.57 1.33
CA SER A 66 1.65 3.30 1.29
C SER A 66 1.18 2.33 2.37
N GLU A 67 1.02 2.78 3.61
CA GLU A 67 0.53 1.95 4.73
C GLU A 67 -0.87 1.39 4.45
N LEU A 68 -1.79 2.22 3.98
CA LEU A 68 -3.15 1.79 3.61
C LEU A 68 -3.15 0.79 2.45
N THR A 69 -2.25 0.97 1.48
CA THR A 69 -2.11 0.04 0.34
C THR A 69 -1.60 -1.32 0.81
N SER A 70 -0.67 -1.33 1.76
CA SER A 70 -0.19 -2.56 2.39
C SER A 70 -1.29 -3.27 3.19
N ASP A 71 -2.03 -2.54 4.04
CA ASP A 71 -3.15 -3.10 4.83
C ASP A 71 -4.24 -3.69 3.92
N LEU A 72 -4.52 -3.05 2.79
CA LEU A 72 -5.43 -3.60 1.78
C LEU A 72 -4.90 -4.92 1.21
N GLY A 73 -3.60 -4.99 0.91
CA GLY A 73 -2.94 -6.22 0.47
C GLY A 73 -3.10 -7.35 1.49
N ASP A 74 -2.87 -7.07 2.76
CA ASP A 74 -3.01 -8.04 3.85
C ASP A 74 -4.44 -8.56 3.96
N ARG A 75 -5.44 -7.68 3.88
CA ARG A 75 -6.87 -8.07 3.90
C ARG A 75 -7.26 -8.91 2.70
N VAL A 76 -6.74 -8.58 1.51
CA VAL A 76 -6.99 -9.36 0.29
C VAL A 76 -6.37 -10.76 0.43
N SER A 77 -5.17 -10.85 0.99
CA SER A 77 -4.51 -12.13 1.27
C SER A 77 -5.29 -12.96 2.29
N ALA A 78 -5.73 -12.34 3.40
CA ALA A 78 -6.55 -13.01 4.41
C ALA A 78 -7.85 -13.55 3.80
N THR A 79 -8.50 -12.76 2.96
CA THR A 79 -9.70 -13.19 2.23
C THR A 79 -9.41 -14.42 1.35
N ALA A 80 -8.26 -14.45 0.67
CA ALA A 80 -7.86 -15.60 -0.15
C ALA A 80 -7.71 -16.87 0.71
N THR A 81 -7.06 -16.76 1.87
CA THR A 81 -6.92 -17.85 2.83
C THR A 81 -8.28 -18.32 3.33
N ASP A 82 -9.18 -17.41 3.70
CA ASP A 82 -10.53 -17.76 4.19
C ASP A 82 -11.32 -18.58 3.15
N TYR A 83 -11.24 -18.19 1.86
CA TYR A 83 -11.88 -18.98 0.79
C TYR A 83 -11.28 -20.38 0.68
N GLN A 84 -9.95 -20.49 0.75
CA GLN A 84 -9.26 -21.77 0.63
C GLN A 84 -9.55 -22.69 1.83
N ASP A 85 -9.55 -22.14 3.04
CA ASP A 85 -9.91 -22.85 4.28
C ASP A 85 -11.37 -23.34 4.29
N ILE A 86 -12.28 -22.63 3.62
CA ILE A 86 -13.67 -23.05 3.48
C ILE A 86 -13.79 -24.15 2.42
N ASP A 87 -13.10 -24.02 1.28
CA ASP A 87 -13.09 -25.04 0.24
C ASP A 87 -12.49 -26.36 0.73
N ASP A 88 -11.40 -26.30 1.50
CA ASP A 88 -10.76 -27.48 2.10
C ASP A 88 -11.71 -28.15 3.11
N LYS A 89 -12.35 -27.38 4.00
CA LYS A 89 -13.37 -27.92 4.93
C LYS A 89 -14.55 -28.55 4.21
N ASN A 90 -15.06 -27.90 3.16
CA ASN A 90 -16.16 -28.44 2.37
C ASN A 90 -15.75 -29.73 1.66
N SER A 91 -14.52 -29.82 1.16
CA SER A 91 -13.97 -31.04 0.56
C SER A 91 -13.86 -32.17 1.58
N ASP A 92 -13.42 -31.87 2.80
CA ASP A 92 -13.32 -32.86 3.88
C ASP A 92 -14.69 -33.36 4.34
N ASP A 93 -15.67 -32.45 4.51
CA ASP A 93 -17.01 -32.79 5.00
C ASP A 93 -17.85 -33.50 3.92
N LEU A 94 -17.81 -33.02 2.67
CA LEU A 94 -18.63 -33.54 1.57
C LEU A 94 -17.96 -34.66 0.80
N GLY A 95 -16.63 -34.68 0.71
CA GLY A 95 -15.87 -35.74 0.05
C GLY A 95 -15.94 -37.09 0.77
N GLN A 96 -16.25 -37.06 2.08
CA GLN A 96 -16.52 -38.26 2.89
C GLN A 96 -17.95 -38.80 2.72
N VAL A 97 -18.88 -38.01 2.17
CA VAL A 97 -20.25 -38.46 1.84
C VAL A 97 -20.25 -39.09 0.45
N GLN A 98 -19.54 -40.21 0.29
CA GLN A 98 -19.79 -41.12 -0.85
C GLN A 98 -20.94 -42.05 -0.48
N ILE A 99 -22.07 -41.91 -1.18
CA ILE A 99 -23.20 -42.87 -1.17
C ILE A 99 -22.89 -43.99 -2.16
#